data_AF-A0A6L3VTB4-F1
#
_entry.id   AF-A0A6L3VTB4-F1
#
_cell.length_a   1.000
_cell.length_b   1.000
_cell.length_c   1.000
_cell.angle_alpha   90.00
_cell.angle_beta   90.00
_cell.angle_gamma   90.00
#
_symmetry.space_group_name_H-M   'P 1'
#
loop_
_entity.id
_entity.type
_entity.pdbx_description
1 polymer ?
#
loop_
_entity_poly.entity_id
_entity_poly.type
_entity_poly.pdbx_seq_one_letter_code
_entity_poly.pdbx_strand_id
1 'polypeptide(L)'
;MEVVVKAKDIEPGEMYALKPWHRPDQPLRAVRAIRADGPSLVYEGPGGEEWTGALSRVVGPWRPHAEAREAARRAVERLAKALELRWPSQRGYNAYAVEHGYTDFRIQVLCTAQQADCLAGSISAPPTTADESGSGAGTPEPPIGSN
;
A
#
# COMPACT_ATOMS: atom_id res chain seq x y z
N MET A 1 -16.94 -1.82 2.10
CA MET A 1 -18.26 -1.27 1.75
C MET A 1 -18.31 -1.16 0.24
N GLU A 2 -19.18 -1.91 -0.44
CA GLU A 2 -19.33 -1.79 -1.89
C GLU A 2 -20.18 -0.54 -2.20
N VAL A 3 -19.67 0.37 -3.02
CA VAL A 3 -20.45 1.51 -3.49
C VAL A 3 -21.28 1.03 -4.68
N VAL A 4 -22.60 1.07 -4.56
CA VAL A 4 -23.49 0.73 -5.67
C VAL A 4 -23.59 1.96 -6.59
N VAL A 5 -22.89 1.92 -7.72
CA VAL A 5 -22.96 2.98 -8.73
C VAL A 5 -24.22 2.80 -9.58
N LYS A 6 -25.07 3.81 -9.65
CA LYS A 6 -26.25 3.80 -10.53
C LYS A 6 -25.93 4.49 -11.85
N ALA A 7 -26.69 4.16 -12.89
CA ALA A 7 -26.52 4.76 -14.23
C ALA A 7 -26.48 6.30 -14.20
N LYS A 8 -27.31 6.92 -13.36
CA LYS A 8 -27.39 8.38 -13.18
C LYS A 8 -26.16 9.02 -12.53
N ASP A 9 -25.30 8.22 -11.91
CA ASP A 9 -24.09 8.66 -11.21
C ASP A 9 -22.84 8.49 -12.11
N ILE A 10 -23.04 8.10 -13.39
CA ILE A 10 -21.98 7.99 -14.38
C ILE A 10 -21.79 9.32 -15.10
N GLU A 11 -20.60 9.89 -14.95
CA GLU A 11 -20.18 11.09 -15.64
C GLU A 11 -19.32 10.72 -16.87
N PRO A 12 -19.69 11.16 -18.09
CA PRO A 12 -18.84 11.01 -19.27
C PRO A 12 -17.45 11.63 -19.08
N GLY A 13 -16.41 10.89 -19.48
CA GLY A 13 -15.02 11.28 -19.33
C GLY A 13 -14.38 10.92 -17.98
N GLU A 14 -15.17 10.61 -16.96
CA GLU A 14 -14.67 10.25 -15.64
C GLU A 14 -14.15 8.81 -15.60
N MET A 15 -13.16 8.56 -14.73
CA MET A 15 -12.57 7.24 -14.56
C MET A 15 -13.29 6.46 -13.47
N TYR A 16 -13.62 5.20 -13.74
CA TYR A 16 -14.27 4.30 -12.79
C TYR A 16 -13.47 3.02 -12.57
N ALA A 17 -13.63 2.44 -11.38
CA ALA A 17 -13.05 1.16 -11.00
C ALA A 17 -14.01 0.02 -11.36
N LEU A 18 -13.59 -0.85 -12.28
CA LEU A 18 -14.40 -1.93 -12.83
C LEU A 18 -13.84 -3.30 -12.43
N LYS A 19 -14.71 -4.19 -11.93
CA LYS A 19 -14.35 -5.60 -11.67
C LYS A 19 -14.10 -6.36 -12.97
N PRO A 20 -12.99 -7.11 -13.14
CA PRO A 20 -12.68 -7.88 -14.36
C PRO A 20 -13.65 -9.05 -14.65
N TRP A 21 -14.06 -9.24 -15.91
CA TRP A 21 -15.16 -10.16 -16.26
C TRP A 21 -14.98 -11.61 -15.82
N HIS A 22 -13.85 -12.22 -16.20
CA HIS A 22 -13.61 -13.65 -16.02
C HIS A 22 -12.73 -14.00 -14.81
N ARG A 23 -12.29 -13.00 -14.03
CA ARG A 23 -11.27 -13.16 -12.99
C ARG A 23 -11.54 -12.21 -11.82
N PRO A 24 -12.45 -12.58 -10.90
CA PRO A 24 -12.81 -11.73 -9.76
C PRO A 24 -11.66 -11.54 -8.76
N ASP A 25 -10.65 -12.38 -8.84
CA ASP A 25 -9.38 -12.33 -8.12
C ASP A 25 -8.37 -11.33 -8.73
N GLN A 26 -8.63 -10.84 -9.94
CA GLN A 26 -7.78 -9.81 -10.54
C GLN A 26 -8.10 -8.42 -9.97
N PRO A 27 -7.08 -7.54 -9.89
CA PRO A 27 -7.26 -6.17 -9.46
C PRO A 27 -8.31 -5.42 -10.28
N LEU A 28 -8.97 -4.45 -9.65
CA LEU A 28 -9.84 -3.50 -10.32
C LEU A 28 -9.12 -2.78 -11.46
N ARG A 29 -9.86 -2.51 -12.52
CA ARG A 29 -9.36 -1.82 -13.71
C ARG A 29 -9.92 -0.41 -13.78
N ALA A 30 -9.06 0.54 -14.11
CA ALA A 30 -9.46 1.89 -14.46
C ALA A 30 -10.10 1.86 -15.86
N VAL A 31 -11.31 2.38 -15.99
CA VAL A 31 -11.99 2.54 -17.29
C VAL A 31 -12.52 3.96 -17.41
N ARG A 32 -12.43 4.57 -18.60
CA ARG A 32 -12.98 5.89 -18.85
C ARG A 32 -14.41 5.78 -19.35
N ALA A 33 -15.37 6.31 -18.59
CA ALA A 33 -16.78 6.28 -18.98
C ALA A 33 -17.03 7.13 -20.23
N ILE A 34 -17.83 6.61 -21.16
CA ILE A 34 -18.38 7.36 -22.30
C ILE A 34 -19.83 7.72 -21.99
N ARG A 35 -20.64 6.74 -21.58
CA ARG A 35 -22.04 6.92 -21.18
C ARG A 35 -22.54 5.70 -20.38
N ALA A 36 -23.63 5.89 -19.65
CA ALA A 36 -24.45 4.77 -19.18
C ALA A 36 -25.55 4.48 -20.22
N ASP A 37 -25.78 3.20 -20.51
CA ASP A 37 -26.83 2.71 -21.41
C ASP A 37 -27.63 1.61 -20.69
N GLY A 38 -28.73 2.01 -20.05
CA GLY A 38 -29.55 1.13 -19.21
C GLY A 38 -28.72 0.46 -18.09
N PRO A 39 -28.60 -0.87 -18.05
CA PRO A 39 -27.80 -1.60 -17.06
C PRO A 39 -26.29 -1.65 -17.40
N SER A 40 -25.86 -1.01 -18.48
CA SER A 40 -24.50 -1.10 -19.00
C SER A 40 -23.75 0.22 -18.88
N LEU A 41 -22.45 0.12 -18.62
CA LEU A 41 -21.47 1.18 -18.79
C LEU A 41 -20.83 1.01 -20.17
N VAL A 42 -20.90 2.04 -20.99
CA VAL A 42 -20.09 2.17 -22.21
C VAL A 42 -18.83 2.95 -21.85
N TYR A 43 -17.66 2.42 -22.20
CA TYR A 43 -16.36 2.98 -21.83
C TYR A 43 -15.32 2.84 -22.93
N GLU A 44 -14.26 3.63 -22.86
CA GLU A 44 -13.16 3.63 -23.83
C GLU A 44 -12.30 2.35 -23.68
N GLY A 45 -12.20 1.59 -24.78
CA GLY A 45 -11.33 0.43 -24.92
C GLY A 45 -9.86 0.81 -25.16
N PRO A 46 -8.93 -0.16 -25.12
CA PRO A 46 -7.49 0.10 -25.22
C PRO A 46 -7.03 0.78 -26.52
N GLY A 47 -7.78 0.62 -27.62
CA GLY A 47 -7.51 1.25 -28.92
C GLY A 47 -8.43 2.44 -29.24
N GLY A 48 -9.17 2.95 -28.25
CA GLY A 48 -10.14 4.06 -28.42
C GLY A 48 -11.52 3.62 -28.91
N GLU A 49 -11.75 2.32 -29.10
CA GLU A 49 -13.06 1.78 -29.45
C GLU A 49 -14.05 1.79 -28.27
N GLU A 50 -15.35 1.72 -28.53
CA GLU A 50 -16.35 1.60 -27.46
C GLU A 50 -16.45 0.16 -26.95
N TRP A 51 -16.22 -0.05 -25.66
CA TRP A 51 -16.47 -1.31 -24.97
C TRP A 51 -17.67 -1.18 -24.02
N THR A 52 -18.28 -2.31 -23.67
CA THR A 52 -19.44 -2.35 -22.78
C THR A 52 -19.19 -3.29 -21.60
N GLY A 53 -19.59 -2.86 -20.40
CA GLY A 53 -19.53 -3.66 -19.19
C GLY A 53 -20.77 -3.45 -18.33
N ALA A 54 -21.13 -4.41 -17.49
CA ALA A 54 -22.30 -4.27 -16.61
C ALA A 54 -22.05 -3.23 -15.50
N LEU A 55 -23.00 -2.33 -15.26
CA LEU A 55 -22.92 -1.32 -14.19
C LEU A 55 -22.78 -1.95 -12.79
N SER A 56 -23.34 -3.14 -12.58
CA SER A 56 -23.22 -3.90 -11.33
C SER A 56 -21.77 -4.27 -10.97
N ARG A 57 -20.84 -4.11 -11.92
CA ARG A 57 -19.41 -4.39 -11.75
C ARG A 57 -18.59 -3.13 -11.49
N VAL A 58 -19.20 -1.96 -11.64
CA VAL A 58 -18.58 -0.68 -11.32
C VAL A 58 -18.63 -0.51 -9.81
N VAL A 59 -17.46 -0.42 -9.20
CA VAL A 59 -17.32 -0.38 -7.75
C VAL A 59 -17.30 1.04 -7.20
N GLY A 60 -16.97 2.03 -8.04
CA GLY A 60 -16.89 3.43 -7.68
C GLY A 60 -15.97 4.21 -8.62
N PRO A 61 -15.77 5.51 -8.37
CA PRO A 61 -14.79 6.33 -9.08
C PRO A 61 -13.36 5.76 -8.99
N TRP A 62 -12.48 6.00 -9.96
CA TRP A 62 -11.13 5.42 -9.91
C TRP A 62 -10.21 6.15 -8.92
N ARG A 63 -10.34 7.48 -8.80
CA ARG A 63 -9.37 8.31 -8.04
C ARG A 63 -9.17 7.86 -6.58
N PRO A 64 -10.22 7.64 -5.76
CA PRO A 64 -10.03 7.19 -4.37
C PRO A 64 -9.34 5.82 -4.27
N HIS A 65 -9.65 4.91 -5.19
CA HIS A 65 -8.99 3.61 -5.26
C HIS A 65 -7.50 3.75 -5.61
N ALA A 66 -7.17 4.58 -6.60
CA ALA A 66 -5.80 4.83 -7.01
C ALA A 66 -4.97 5.45 -5.87
N GLU A 67 -5.54 6.39 -5.13
CA GLU A 67 -4.90 6.99 -3.95
C GLU A 67 -4.64 5.96 -2.85
N ALA A 68 -5.62 5.11 -2.55
CA ALA A 68 -5.47 4.02 -1.57
C ALA A 68 -4.41 2.99 -2.01
N ARG A 69 -4.40 2.62 -3.29
CA ARG A 69 -3.42 1.71 -3.89
C ARG A 69 -2.00 2.27 -3.76
N GLU A 70 -1.83 3.55 -4.08
CA GLU A 70 -0.55 4.23 -3.99
C GLU A 70 -0.09 4.41 -2.53
N ALA A 71 -1.02 4.70 -1.61
CA ALA A 71 -0.72 4.72 -0.18
C ALA A 71 -0.24 3.35 0.33
N ALA A 72 -0.89 2.26 -0.09
CA ALA A 72 -0.50 0.90 0.24
C ALA A 72 0.89 0.55 -0.34
N ARG A 73 1.18 0.94 -1.59
CA ARG A 73 2.51 0.77 -2.21
C ARG A 73 3.60 1.46 -1.39
N ARG A 74 3.39 2.72 -1.01
CA ARG A 74 4.33 3.46 -0.15
C ARG A 74 4.49 2.84 1.23
N ALA A 75 3.43 2.26 1.80
CA ALA A 75 3.53 1.56 3.08
C ALA A 75 4.35 0.27 2.97
N VAL A 76 4.21 -0.49 1.87
CA VAL A 76 5.05 -1.65 1.56
C VAL A 76 6.52 -1.27 1.43
N GLU A 77 6.84 -0.20 0.69
CA GLU A 77 8.21 0.28 0.53
C GLU A 77 8.84 0.67 1.87
N ARG A 78 8.11 1.40 2.72
CA ARG A 78 8.56 1.75 4.07
C ARG A 78 8.80 0.52 4.93
N LEU A 79 7.90 -0.46 4.88
CA LEU A 79 8.03 -1.71 5.62
C LEU A 79 9.25 -2.51 5.17
N ALA A 80 9.42 -2.70 3.86
CA ALA A 80 10.56 -3.43 3.29
C ALA A 80 11.88 -2.80 3.75
N LYS A 81 12.01 -1.47 3.63
CA LYS A 81 13.20 -0.74 4.11
C LYS A 81 13.44 -0.90 5.61
N ALA A 82 12.39 -0.87 6.43
CA ALA A 82 12.51 -1.06 7.88
C ALA A 82 12.99 -2.47 8.23
N LEU A 83 12.49 -3.50 7.53
CA LEU A 83 12.90 -4.89 7.70
C LEU A 83 14.36 -5.11 7.30
N GLU A 84 14.79 -4.53 6.17
CA GLU A 84 16.18 -4.59 5.71
C GLU A 84 17.15 -3.92 6.69
N LEU A 85 16.80 -2.75 7.24
CA LEU A 85 17.62 -2.05 8.22
C LEU A 85 17.74 -2.83 9.54
N ARG A 86 16.65 -3.47 9.97
CA ARG A 86 16.60 -4.18 11.25
C ARG A 86 17.26 -5.56 11.18
N TRP A 87 17.19 -6.25 10.04
CA TRP A 87 17.79 -7.57 9.84
C TRP A 87 18.58 -7.66 8.52
N PRO A 88 19.75 -6.99 8.41
CA PRO A 88 20.52 -6.90 7.17
C PRO A 88 21.00 -8.26 6.63
N SER A 89 21.22 -9.22 7.54
CA SER A 89 21.69 -10.57 7.22
C SER A 89 20.55 -11.52 6.79
N GLN A 90 19.29 -11.15 6.98
CA GLN A 90 18.14 -11.94 6.55
C GLN A 90 17.58 -11.40 5.23
N ARG A 91 18.17 -11.83 4.11
CA ARG A 91 17.62 -11.58 2.77
C ARG A 91 16.24 -12.26 2.63
N GLY A 92 15.32 -11.60 1.93
CA GLY A 92 14.09 -12.25 1.42
C GLY A 92 12.78 -11.91 2.14
N TYR A 93 12.70 -10.85 2.94
CA TYR A 93 11.40 -10.30 3.33
C TYR A 93 10.72 -9.70 2.10
N ASN A 94 9.68 -10.37 1.60
CA ASN A 94 8.90 -9.88 0.46
C ASN A 94 7.57 -9.34 0.96
N ALA A 95 7.45 -8.01 1.03
CA ALA A 95 6.20 -7.35 1.35
C ALA A 95 5.47 -6.95 0.07
N TYR A 96 4.15 -7.09 0.04
CA TYR A 96 3.31 -6.64 -1.06
C TYR A 96 1.93 -6.21 -0.57
N ALA A 97 1.32 -5.28 -1.31
CA ALA A 97 -0.04 -4.82 -1.07
C ALA A 97 -1.01 -5.70 -1.86
N VAL A 98 -2.03 -6.21 -1.19
CA VAL A 98 -3.10 -7.02 -1.76
C VAL A 98 -4.39 -6.22 -1.71
N GLU A 99 -5.02 -6.10 -2.86
CA GLU A 99 -6.34 -5.51 -2.98
C GLU A 99 -7.39 -6.44 -2.36
N HIS A 100 -8.08 -5.97 -1.33
CA HIS A 100 -9.12 -6.71 -0.62
C HIS A 100 -10.51 -6.09 -0.83
N GLY A 101 -10.55 -4.84 -1.28
CA GLY A 101 -11.76 -4.14 -1.68
C GLY A 101 -11.44 -2.83 -2.38
N TYR A 102 -12.49 -2.05 -2.66
CA TYR A 102 -12.38 -0.80 -3.41
C TYR A 102 -11.33 0.19 -2.87
N THR A 103 -11.23 0.38 -1.57
CA THR A 103 -10.20 1.23 -0.95
C THR A 103 -9.51 0.50 0.21
N ASP A 104 -9.66 -0.82 0.25
CA ASP A 104 -9.13 -1.68 1.30
C ASP A 104 -7.96 -2.49 0.73
N PHE A 105 -6.76 -2.17 1.21
CA PHE A 105 -5.52 -2.83 0.84
C PHE A 105 -4.87 -3.41 2.09
N ARG A 106 -4.54 -4.71 2.02
CA ARG A 106 -3.82 -5.40 3.08
C ARG A 106 -2.36 -5.56 2.70
N ILE A 107 -1.46 -5.34 3.64
CA ILE A 107 -0.04 -5.60 3.44
C ILE A 107 0.25 -7.03 3.91
N GLN A 108 0.80 -7.84 3.02
CA GLN A 108 1.26 -9.20 3.32
C GLN A 108 2.78 -9.22 3.28
N VAL A 109 3.39 -10.00 4.17
CA VAL A 109 4.83 -10.22 4.23
C VAL A 109 5.09 -11.71 4.12
N LEU A 110 5.75 -12.12 3.04
CA LEU A 110 6.31 -13.46 2.93
C LEU A 110 7.66 -13.48 3.63
N CYS A 111 7.77 -14.40 4.58
CA CYS A 111 8.95 -14.59 5.40
C CYS A 111 9.09 -16.07 5.80
N THR A 112 10.29 -16.47 6.19
CA THR A 112 10.55 -17.79 6.78
C THR A 112 10.02 -17.85 8.22
N ALA A 113 9.86 -19.05 8.77
CA ALA A 113 9.46 -19.21 10.17
C ALA A 113 10.38 -18.47 11.15
N GLN A 114 11.70 -18.55 10.92
CA GLN A 114 12.69 -17.82 11.73
C GLN A 114 12.50 -16.29 11.65
N GLN A 115 12.22 -15.77 10.46
CA GLN A 115 11.93 -14.36 10.24
C GLN A 115 10.64 -13.93 10.96
N ALA A 116 9.60 -14.76 10.90
CA ALA A 116 8.34 -14.53 11.62
C ALA A 116 8.54 -14.51 13.14
N ASP A 117 9.35 -15.43 13.69
CA ASP A 117 9.69 -15.46 15.12
C ASP A 117 10.47 -14.21 15.54
N CYS A 118 11.44 -13.76 14.72
CA CYS A 118 12.15 -12.50 14.96
C CYS A 118 11.20 -11.28 14.98
N LEU A 119 10.22 -11.25 14.08
CA LEU A 119 9.19 -10.21 14.04
C LEU A 119 8.29 -10.27 15.28
N ALA A 120 7.81 -11.45 15.67
CA ALA A 120 6.96 -11.60 16.85
C ALA A 120 7.67 -11.17 18.14
N GLY A 121 8.95 -11.53 18.29
CA GLY A 121 9.78 -11.09 19.42
C GLY A 121 9.98 -9.57 19.48
N SER A 122 10.01 -8.90 18.32
CA SER A 122 10.20 -7.44 18.23
C SER A 122 9.01 -6.60 18.70
N ILE A 123 7.81 -7.16 18.65
CA ILE A 123 6.56 -6.50 19.09
C ILE A 123 6.40 -6.59 20.61
N SER A 124 6.99 -7.62 21.22
CA SER A 124 6.89 -7.87 22.67
C SER A 124 8.02 -7.21 23.48
N ALA A 125 9.07 -6.72 22.83
CA ALA A 125 10.15 -6.01 23.50
C ALA A 125 9.74 -4.54 23.74
N PRO A 126 9.91 -3.99 24.97
CA PRO A 126 9.72 -2.56 25.19
C PRO A 126 10.66 -1.77 24.28
N PRO A 127 10.29 -0.55 23.85
CA PRO A 127 11.16 0.27 23.02
C PRO A 127 12.46 0.48 23.81
N THR A 128 13.57 -0.01 23.27
CA THR A 128 14.89 0.24 23.82
C THR A 128 15.11 1.75 23.75
N THR A 129 14.97 2.44 24.88
CA THR A 129 15.50 3.79 25.04
C THR A 129 16.97 3.68 24.74
N ALA A 130 17.41 4.31 23.64
CA ALA A 130 18.82 4.52 23.39
C ALA A 130 19.39 5.20 24.65
N ASP A 131 20.28 4.48 25.32
CA ASP A 131 20.96 4.94 26.51
C ASP A 131 21.81 6.15 26.09
N GLU A 132 21.36 7.36 26.43
CA GLU A 132 22.19 8.57 26.49
C GLU A 132 23.20 8.40 27.63
N SER A 133 24.10 7.43 27.51
CA SER A 133 25.31 7.40 28.29
C SER A 133 26.29 8.37 27.65
N GLY A 134 26.11 9.64 27.99
CA GLY A 134 27.10 10.69 27.81
C GLY A 134 28.37 10.33 28.57
N SER A 135 29.32 9.70 27.89
CA SER A 135 30.70 9.62 28.37
C SER A 135 31.31 11.01 28.30
N GLY A 136 31.28 11.72 29.43
CA GLY A 136 32.05 12.93 29.65
C GLY A 136 33.54 12.65 29.46
N ALA A 137 34.10 13.16 28.35
CA ALA A 137 35.53 13.22 28.16
C ALA A 137 36.11 14.30 29.09
N GLY A 138 36.53 13.89 30.28
CA GLY A 138 37.29 14.74 31.20
C GLY A 138 38.57 15.22 30.51
N THR A 139 38.69 16.54 30.35
CA THR A 139 39.92 17.20 29.90
C THR A 139 40.96 17.11 31.03
N PRO A 140 42.20 16.65 30.79
CA PRO A 140 43.22 16.68 31.83
C PRO A 140 43.77 18.11 31.97
N GLU A 141 43.70 18.67 33.18
CA GLU A 141 44.42 19.89 33.56
C GLU A 141 45.93 19.66 33.57
N PRO A 142 46.76 20.64 33.17
CA PRO A 142 48.20 20.56 33.32
C PRO A 142 48.62 20.86 34.79
N PRO A 143 49.73 20.29 35.28
CA PRO A 143 50.19 20.55 36.64
C PRO A 143 50.70 21.99 36.78
N ILE A 144 50.21 22.68 37.81
CA ILE A 144 50.74 23.96 38.29
C ILE A 144 52.09 23.68 38.96
N GLY A 145 53.18 24.03 38.29
CA GLY A 145 54.49 24.15 38.91
C GLY A 145 54.53 25.42 39.77
N SER A 146 54.95 25.29 41.03
CA SER A 146 55.36 26.41 41.87
C SER A 146 56.64 26.05 42.61
N ASN A 147 57.63 26.92 42.38
CA ASN A 147 59.00 27.06 42.93
C ASN A 147 60.06 26.02 42.55
#